data_AF-A0A8J4WE23-F1
#
_entry.id   AF-A0A8J4WE23-F1
#
_cell.length_a   1.000
_cell.length_b   1.000
_cell.length_c   1.000
_cell.angle_alpha   90.00
_cell.angle_beta   90.00
_cell.angle_gamma   90.00
#
_symmetry.space_group_name_H-M   'P 1'
#
loop_
_entity.id
_entity.type
_entity.pdbx_description
1 polymer ?
#
loop_
_entity_poly.entity_id
_entity_poly.type
_entity_poly.pdbx_seq_one_letter_code
_entity_poly.pdbx_strand_id
1 'polypeptide(L)'
;MDVKQIAARYGGLPRQVVARAQENWRLTSAKKSAALDQFAGPVACILVAARALNETVDKKRLAKCAGVSLRSLEPNVRKVMDAVGVRSVVQTSPAALCIKFGCEALTEIVNRVFDEYRVYLGQVAATNRRKKAKHPLGPVVSTMNDKDPVFAAACLYAVSKQAKMNVNQDRLLDAVCGNARSFDAIVSSIEVRVTG
;
A
#
# COMPACT_ATOMS: atom_id res chain seq x y z
N MET A 1 -9.46 -20.86 -9.62
CA MET A 1 -8.51 -20.50 -10.70
C MET A 1 -7.17 -20.22 -10.06
N ASP A 2 -6.05 -20.70 -10.60
CA ASP A 2 -4.74 -20.52 -9.97
C ASP A 2 -3.87 -19.43 -10.65
N VAL A 3 -2.72 -19.13 -10.05
CA VAL A 3 -1.76 -18.12 -10.54
C VAL A 3 -1.30 -18.40 -11.98
N LYS A 4 -1.03 -19.65 -12.34
CA LYS A 4 -0.54 -20.03 -13.67
C LYS A 4 -1.63 -19.85 -14.72
N GLN A 5 -2.86 -20.25 -14.39
CA GLN A 5 -4.02 -20.08 -15.26
C GLN A 5 -4.28 -18.60 -15.55
N ILE A 6 -4.20 -17.72 -14.55
CA ILE A 6 -4.38 -16.28 -14.74
C ILE A 6 -3.25 -15.70 -15.59
N ALA A 7 -1.99 -16.07 -15.32
CA ALA A 7 -0.84 -15.64 -16.11
C ALA A 7 -0.99 -16.02 -17.59
N ALA A 8 -1.46 -17.23 -17.89
CA ALA A 8 -1.73 -17.68 -19.24
C ALA A 8 -2.85 -16.85 -19.90
N ARG A 9 -3.98 -16.63 -19.22
CA ARG A 9 -5.09 -15.80 -19.74
C ARG A 9 -4.72 -14.33 -19.91
N TYR A 10 -3.76 -13.84 -19.15
CA TYR A 10 -3.22 -12.48 -19.29
C TYR A 10 -2.34 -12.32 -20.55
N GLY A 11 -2.00 -13.41 -21.25
CA GLY A 11 -1.09 -13.38 -22.40
C GLY A 11 0.37 -13.63 -22.02
N GLY A 12 0.63 -14.20 -20.84
CA GLY A 12 1.95 -14.46 -20.29
C GLY A 12 2.39 -13.41 -19.28
N LEU A 13 3.11 -13.86 -18.25
CA LEU A 13 3.79 -13.01 -17.27
C LEU A 13 5.25 -13.49 -17.14
N PRO A 14 6.19 -12.62 -16.71
CA PRO A 14 7.56 -13.04 -16.45
C PRO A 14 7.61 -14.23 -15.49
N ARG A 15 8.48 -15.21 -15.78
CA ARG A 15 8.60 -16.44 -14.97
C ARG A 15 8.83 -16.15 -13.49
N GLN A 16 9.65 -15.14 -13.21
CA GLN A 16 9.94 -14.65 -11.86
C GLN A 16 8.70 -14.13 -11.11
N VAL A 17 7.81 -13.41 -11.81
CA VAL A 17 6.55 -12.91 -11.24
C VAL A 17 5.64 -14.08 -10.89
N VAL A 18 5.50 -15.06 -11.79
CA VAL A 18 4.68 -16.25 -11.56
C VAL A 18 5.21 -17.05 -10.37
N ALA A 19 6.51 -17.33 -10.32
CA ALA A 19 7.14 -18.08 -9.22
C ALA A 19 6.95 -17.37 -7.86
N ARG A 20 7.22 -16.06 -7.82
CA ARG A 20 7.03 -15.24 -6.61
C ARG A 20 5.56 -15.17 -6.19
N ALA A 21 4.62 -15.09 -7.13
CA ALA A 21 3.18 -15.08 -6.84
C ALA A 21 2.70 -16.42 -6.27
N GLN A 22 3.22 -17.54 -6.77
CA GLN A 22 2.92 -18.86 -6.19
C GLN A 22 3.47 -18.98 -4.76
N GLU A 23 4.65 -18.43 -4.48
CA GLU A 23 5.20 -18.39 -3.13
C GLU A 23 4.38 -17.49 -2.21
N ASN A 24 3.96 -16.31 -2.68
CA ASN A 24 3.06 -15.42 -1.94
C ASN A 24 1.76 -16.14 -1.56
N TRP A 25 1.19 -16.93 -2.48
CA TRP A 25 0.01 -17.75 -2.22
C TRP A 25 0.28 -18.77 -1.10
N ARG A 26 1.35 -19.55 -1.21
CA ARG A 26 1.73 -20.57 -0.22
C ARG A 26 1.93 -19.96 1.18
N LEU A 27 2.68 -18.86 1.27
CA LEU A 27 2.94 -18.16 2.53
C LEU A 27 1.66 -17.60 3.16
N THR A 28 0.78 -17.03 2.34
CA THR A 28 -0.48 -16.46 2.84
C THR A 28 -1.44 -17.56 3.30
N SER A 29 -1.58 -18.64 2.53
CA SER A 29 -2.42 -19.78 2.89
C SER A 29 -1.93 -20.50 4.15
N ALA A 30 -0.63 -20.50 4.44
CA ALA A 30 -0.08 -21.07 5.67
C ALA A 30 -0.49 -20.28 6.94
N LYS A 31 -0.80 -18.97 6.82
CA LYS A 31 -1.31 -18.17 7.93
C LYS A 31 -2.83 -18.41 8.07
N LYS A 32 -3.23 -19.18 9.08
CA LYS A 32 -4.66 -19.51 9.36
C LYS A 32 -5.59 -18.29 9.46
N SER A 33 -5.07 -17.10 9.77
CA SER A 33 -5.82 -15.85 9.86
C SER A 33 -6.02 -15.11 8.53
N ALA A 34 -5.36 -15.54 7.44
CA ALA A 34 -5.31 -14.82 6.17
C ALA A 34 -5.96 -15.62 5.02
N ALA A 35 -7.19 -16.10 5.23
CA ALA A 35 -7.95 -16.76 4.16
C ALA A 35 -8.09 -15.83 2.94
N LEU A 36 -7.55 -16.26 1.81
CA LEU A 36 -7.66 -15.57 0.53
C LEU A 36 -8.91 -16.02 -0.20
N ASP A 37 -9.52 -15.08 -0.91
CA ASP A 37 -10.58 -15.41 -1.85
C ASP A 37 -10.02 -16.29 -2.99
N GLN A 38 -10.80 -17.28 -3.43
CA GLN A 38 -10.37 -18.27 -4.41
C GLN A 38 -10.12 -17.67 -5.81
N PHE A 39 -10.70 -16.52 -6.13
CA PHE A 39 -10.58 -15.85 -7.43
C PHE A 39 -9.73 -14.58 -7.35
N ALA A 40 -9.96 -13.74 -6.32
CA ALA A 40 -9.23 -12.50 -6.10
C ALA A 40 -7.85 -12.73 -5.45
N GLY A 41 -7.67 -13.80 -4.67
CA GLY A 41 -6.42 -14.11 -4.00
C GLY A 41 -5.24 -14.37 -4.95
N PRO A 42 -5.40 -15.20 -5.99
CA PRO A 42 -4.34 -15.43 -6.98
C PRO A 42 -3.96 -14.14 -7.73
N VAL A 43 -4.95 -13.30 -8.08
CA VAL A 43 -4.69 -11.98 -8.69
C VAL A 43 -3.91 -11.07 -7.73
N ALA A 44 -4.29 -11.04 -6.46
CA ALA A 44 -3.58 -10.27 -5.44
C ALA A 44 -2.13 -10.73 -5.28
N CYS A 45 -1.88 -12.04 -5.31
CA CYS A 45 -0.53 -12.59 -5.25
C CYS A 45 0.34 -12.15 -6.43
N ILE A 46 -0.23 -12.08 -7.64
CA ILE A 46 0.43 -11.57 -8.85
C ILE A 46 0.76 -10.10 -8.71
N LEU A 47 -0.21 -9.27 -8.28
CA LEU A 47 0.00 -7.83 -8.10
C LEU A 47 1.12 -7.54 -7.09
N VAL A 48 1.13 -8.26 -5.96
CA VAL A 48 2.17 -8.13 -4.93
C VAL A 48 3.53 -8.60 -5.45
N ALA A 49 3.58 -9.71 -6.18
CA ALA A 49 4.82 -10.20 -6.79
C ALA A 49 5.39 -9.22 -7.82
N ALA A 50 4.54 -8.71 -8.71
CA ALA A 50 4.93 -7.71 -9.70
C ALA A 50 5.45 -6.45 -9.03
N ARG A 51 4.77 -5.97 -7.97
CA ARG A 51 5.25 -4.81 -7.21
C ARG A 51 6.62 -5.06 -6.59
N ALA A 52 6.82 -6.20 -5.93
CA ALA A 52 8.09 -6.55 -5.29
C ALA A 52 9.26 -6.63 -6.29
N LEU A 53 8.98 -6.98 -7.54
CA LEU A 53 9.96 -7.10 -8.62
C LEU A 53 10.04 -5.86 -9.52
N ASN A 54 9.30 -4.79 -9.20
CA ASN A 54 9.14 -3.59 -10.03
C ASN A 54 8.69 -3.88 -11.48
N GLU A 55 7.88 -4.91 -11.66
CA GLU A 55 7.30 -5.31 -12.93
C GLU A 55 5.97 -4.59 -13.17
N THR A 56 5.75 -4.11 -14.39
CA THR A 56 4.50 -3.43 -14.76
C THR A 56 3.44 -4.44 -15.17
N VAL A 57 2.30 -4.42 -14.50
CA VAL A 57 1.17 -5.29 -14.85
C VAL A 57 -0.13 -4.50 -14.81
N ASP A 58 -0.99 -4.71 -15.81
CA ASP A 58 -2.31 -4.09 -15.89
C ASP A 58 -3.26 -4.78 -14.91
N LYS A 59 -3.49 -4.10 -13.78
CA LYS A 59 -4.40 -4.52 -12.71
C LYS A 59 -5.84 -4.73 -13.21
N LYS A 60 -6.35 -3.90 -14.11
CA LYS A 60 -7.72 -4.00 -14.64
C LYS A 60 -7.86 -5.24 -15.50
N ARG A 61 -6.88 -5.48 -16.37
CA ARG A 61 -6.84 -6.66 -17.23
C ARG A 61 -6.70 -7.95 -16.40
N LEU A 62 -5.83 -7.97 -15.39
CA LEU A 62 -5.73 -9.13 -14.48
C LEU A 62 -7.06 -9.44 -13.77
N ALA A 63 -7.74 -8.40 -13.25
CA ALA A 63 -9.04 -8.56 -12.61
C ALA A 63 -10.06 -9.18 -13.58
N LYS A 64 -10.07 -8.70 -14.84
CA LYS A 64 -10.91 -9.24 -15.91
C LYS A 64 -10.58 -10.70 -16.23
N CYS A 65 -9.31 -11.10 -16.28
CA CYS A 65 -8.89 -12.49 -16.52
C CYS A 65 -9.44 -13.48 -15.48
N ALA A 66 -9.64 -13.02 -14.24
CA ALA A 66 -10.17 -13.80 -13.12
C ALA A 66 -11.67 -13.54 -12.85
N GLY A 67 -12.32 -12.64 -13.59
CA GLY A 67 -13.73 -12.29 -13.40
C GLY A 67 -14.03 -11.57 -12.07
N VAL A 68 -13.06 -10.83 -11.52
CA VAL A 68 -13.18 -10.18 -10.21
C VAL A 68 -13.21 -8.65 -10.32
N SER A 69 -13.90 -8.01 -9.39
CA SER A 69 -13.91 -6.54 -9.27
C SER A 69 -12.59 -6.02 -8.69
N LEU A 70 -12.20 -4.79 -9.03
CA LEU A 70 -11.04 -4.15 -8.39
C LEU A 70 -11.24 -3.96 -6.88
N ARG A 71 -12.48 -3.69 -6.46
CA ARG A 71 -12.84 -3.49 -5.04
C ARG A 71 -12.59 -4.74 -4.20
N SER A 72 -12.85 -5.94 -4.75
CA SER A 72 -12.60 -7.21 -4.06
C SER A 72 -11.12 -7.60 -4.01
N LEU A 73 -10.27 -6.99 -4.85
CA LEU A 73 -8.82 -7.22 -4.82
C LEU A 73 -8.14 -6.54 -3.63
N GLU A 74 -8.54 -5.32 -3.28
CA GLU A 74 -7.91 -4.52 -2.21
C GLU A 74 -7.68 -5.29 -0.89
N PRO A 75 -8.71 -5.91 -0.27
CA PRO A 75 -8.50 -6.64 0.98
C PRO A 75 -7.60 -7.87 0.80
N ASN A 76 -7.60 -8.51 -0.37
CA ASN A 76 -6.73 -9.65 -0.66
C ASN A 76 -5.28 -9.21 -0.86
N VAL A 77 -5.03 -8.11 -1.58
CA VAL A 77 -3.69 -7.51 -1.72
C VAL A 77 -3.11 -7.20 -0.35
N ARG A 78 -3.93 -6.60 0.54
CA ARG A 78 -3.46 -6.30 1.89
C ARG A 78 -3.09 -7.54 2.69
N LYS A 79 -3.95 -8.57 2.69
CA LYS A 79 -3.66 -9.86 3.34
C LYS A 79 -2.35 -10.48 2.85
N VAL A 80 -2.10 -10.45 1.54
CA VAL A 80 -0.85 -10.97 0.97
C VAL A 80 0.35 -10.13 1.42
N MET A 81 0.27 -8.80 1.37
CA MET A 81 1.33 -7.91 1.85
C MET A 81 1.66 -8.13 3.33
N ASP A 82 0.65 -8.29 4.18
CA ASP A 82 0.83 -8.58 5.61
C ASP A 82 1.38 -10.00 5.84
N ALA A 83 1.06 -10.94 4.95
CA ALA A 83 1.59 -12.29 5.01
C ALA A 83 3.10 -12.34 4.69
N VAL A 84 3.51 -11.71 3.59
CA VAL A 84 4.90 -11.74 3.08
C VAL A 84 5.78 -10.65 3.70
N GLY A 85 5.17 -9.70 4.39
CA GLY A 85 5.84 -8.55 4.99
C GLY A 85 5.93 -7.38 4.00
N VAL A 86 5.26 -6.28 4.33
CA VAL A 86 5.12 -5.07 3.51
C VAL A 86 6.45 -4.56 2.92
N ARG A 87 7.54 -4.57 3.70
CA ARG A 87 8.87 -4.11 3.26
C ARG A 87 9.51 -4.99 2.17
N SER A 88 9.09 -6.24 2.04
CA SER A 88 9.55 -7.11 0.95
C SER A 88 8.84 -6.82 -0.38
N VAL A 89 7.77 -6.00 -0.34
CA VAL A 89 6.92 -5.64 -1.48
C VAL A 89 7.14 -4.19 -1.89
N VAL A 90 7.17 -3.29 -0.91
CA VAL A 90 7.31 -1.86 -1.12
C VAL A 90 8.56 -1.39 -0.39
N GLN A 91 9.59 -1.07 -1.18
CA GLN A 91 10.88 -0.57 -0.70
C GLN A 91 11.02 0.95 -0.92
N THR A 92 9.90 1.69 -0.92
CA THR A 92 9.93 3.11 -1.25
C THR A 92 10.07 3.96 0.01
N SER A 93 11.21 4.64 0.15
CA SER A 93 11.39 5.73 1.12
C SER A 93 10.66 7.00 0.64
N PRO A 94 10.42 7.99 1.53
CA PRO A 94 9.86 9.26 1.11
C PRO A 94 10.71 9.95 0.01
N ALA A 95 12.04 9.90 0.14
CA ALA A 95 12.96 10.39 -0.90
C ALA A 95 12.79 9.68 -2.25
N ALA A 96 12.69 8.34 -2.25
CA ALA A 96 12.47 7.58 -3.47
C ALA A 96 11.10 7.89 -4.12
N LEU A 97 10.07 8.18 -3.32
CA LEU A 97 8.79 8.67 -3.84
C LEU A 97 8.93 10.08 -4.44
N CYS A 98 9.66 10.99 -3.79
CA CYS A 98 9.89 12.33 -4.30
C CYS A 98 10.57 12.29 -5.68
N ILE A 99 11.63 11.50 -5.83
CA ILE A 99 12.31 11.29 -7.13
C ILE A 99 11.34 10.71 -8.16
N LYS A 100 10.63 9.63 -7.81
CA LYS A 100 9.70 8.94 -8.73
C LYS A 100 8.59 9.85 -9.26
N PHE A 101 8.16 10.84 -8.48
CA PHE A 101 7.09 11.77 -8.81
C PHE A 101 7.60 13.16 -9.21
N GLY A 102 8.91 13.35 -9.42
CA GLY A 102 9.48 14.63 -9.86
C GLY A 102 9.37 15.76 -8.82
N CYS A 103 9.36 15.40 -7.53
CA CYS A 103 9.21 16.29 -6.38
C CYS A 103 10.49 16.36 -5.53
N GLU A 104 11.66 16.23 -6.15
CA GLU A 104 12.96 16.16 -5.46
C GLU A 104 13.23 17.37 -4.55
N ALA A 105 12.81 18.56 -4.97
CA ALA A 105 12.90 19.80 -4.18
C ALA A 105 12.11 19.76 -2.85
N LEU A 106 11.11 18.88 -2.74
CA LEU A 106 10.30 18.72 -1.52
C LEU A 106 10.86 17.67 -0.56
N THR A 107 11.92 16.95 -0.95
CA THR A 107 12.41 15.77 -0.22
C THR A 107 12.68 16.04 1.26
N GLU A 108 13.35 17.15 1.58
CA GLU A 108 13.67 17.51 2.96
C GLU A 108 12.41 17.75 3.80
N ILE A 109 11.48 18.56 3.28
CA ILE A 109 10.22 18.88 3.95
C ILE A 109 9.37 17.62 4.13
N VAL A 110 9.29 16.77 3.10
CA VAL A 110 8.53 15.52 3.15
C VAL A 110 9.12 14.56 4.19
N ASN A 111 10.44 14.42 4.27
CA ASN A 111 11.08 13.59 5.29
C ASN A 111 10.80 14.14 6.71
N ARG A 112 10.92 15.46 6.91
CA ARG A 112 10.61 16.08 8.20
C ARG A 112 9.17 15.82 8.63
N VAL A 113 8.20 16.10 7.75
CA VAL A 113 6.77 15.85 8.02
C VAL A 113 6.52 14.36 8.29
N PHE A 114 7.19 13.47 7.55
CA PHE A 114 7.07 12.03 7.76
C PHE A 114 7.58 11.60 9.14
N ASP A 115 8.74 12.08 9.56
CA ASP A 115 9.33 11.75 10.86
C ASP A 115 8.49 12.33 12.02
N GLU A 116 8.06 13.58 11.92
CA GLU A 116 7.15 14.21 12.89
C GLU A 116 5.83 13.43 13.02
N TYR A 117 5.25 13.04 11.88
CA TYR A 117 4.01 12.28 11.86
C TYR A 117 4.19 10.89 12.48
N ARG A 118 5.33 10.22 12.26
CA ARG A 118 5.64 8.93 12.92
C ARG A 118 5.75 9.06 14.44
N VAL A 119 6.41 10.11 14.94
CA VAL A 119 6.48 10.39 16.38
C VAL A 119 5.08 10.59 16.96
N TYR A 120 4.24 11.39 16.29
CA TYR A 120 2.86 11.61 16.68
C TYR A 120 2.05 10.30 16.74
N LEU A 121 2.12 9.46 15.71
CA LEU A 121 1.44 8.17 15.69
C LEU A 121 1.86 7.28 16.86
N GLY A 122 3.14 7.28 17.21
CA GLY A 122 3.67 6.56 18.38
C GLY A 122 3.06 7.07 19.70
N GLN A 123 2.99 8.39 19.89
CA GLN A 123 2.39 9.01 21.07
C GLN A 123 0.89 8.72 21.19
N VAL A 124 0.16 8.76 20.07
CA VAL A 124 -1.27 8.43 20.01
C VAL A 124 -1.51 6.96 20.33
N ALA A 125 -0.74 6.06 19.74
CA ALA A 125 -0.85 4.63 19.99
C ALA A 125 -0.58 4.31 21.48
N ALA A 126 0.44 4.93 22.08
CA ALA A 126 0.74 4.79 23.51
C ALA A 126 -0.39 5.31 24.40
N THR A 127 -0.97 6.46 24.05
CA THR A 127 -2.09 7.07 24.80
C THR A 127 -3.36 6.24 24.71
N ASN A 128 -3.67 5.68 23.53
CA ASN A 128 -4.85 4.86 23.31
C ASN A 128 -4.78 3.51 24.03
N ARG A 129 -3.59 2.90 24.11
CA ARG A 129 -3.37 1.70 24.96
C ARG A 129 -3.71 1.96 26.42
N ARG A 130 -3.49 3.19 26.91
CA ARG A 130 -3.80 3.58 28.30
C ARG A 130 -5.28 3.92 28.52
N LYS A 131 -6.03 4.36 27.49
CA LYS A 131 -7.38 4.94 27.66
C LYS A 131 -8.56 4.13 27.13
N LYS A 132 -8.38 3.00 26.42
CA LYS A 132 -9.50 2.24 25.77
C LYS A 132 -10.47 3.12 24.95
N ALA A 133 -10.01 4.28 24.44
CA ALA A 133 -10.88 5.27 23.81
C ALA A 133 -10.96 5.08 22.28
N LYS A 134 -12.16 5.28 21.71
CA LYS A 134 -12.41 5.29 20.25
C LYS A 134 -11.80 6.56 19.63
N HIS A 135 -10.83 6.39 18.74
CA HIS A 135 -10.11 7.47 18.06
C HIS A 135 -10.92 8.09 16.90
N PRO A 136 -10.73 9.38 16.50
CA PRO A 136 -11.34 9.96 15.31
C PRO A 136 -10.92 9.31 13.98
N LEU A 137 -9.74 8.65 13.93
CA LEU A 137 -9.32 7.76 12.83
C LEU A 137 -9.89 6.32 12.96
N GLY A 138 -10.79 6.08 13.92
CA GLY A 138 -11.48 4.81 14.10
C GLY A 138 -10.56 3.60 14.39
N PRO A 139 -11.02 2.36 14.09
CA PRO A 139 -10.25 1.12 14.30
C PRO A 139 -8.96 1.01 13.47
N VAL A 140 -8.69 1.97 12.57
CA VAL A 140 -7.49 1.98 11.72
C VAL A 140 -6.22 2.15 12.56
N VAL A 141 -6.28 2.85 13.69
CA VAL A 141 -5.11 3.08 14.56
C VAL A 141 -4.55 1.79 15.17
N SER A 142 -5.40 0.79 15.43
CA SER A 142 -4.96 -0.50 15.98
C SER A 142 -4.18 -1.35 14.97
N THR A 143 -4.30 -1.03 13.67
CA THR A 143 -3.62 -1.73 12.57
C THR A 143 -2.55 -0.87 11.88
N MET A 144 -2.37 0.39 12.30
CA MET A 144 -1.37 1.30 11.74
C MET A 144 0.03 0.89 12.19
N ASN A 145 0.78 0.31 11.25
CA ASN A 145 2.21 0.08 11.37
C ASN A 145 2.92 1.34 10.87
N ASP A 146 3.77 1.98 11.68
CA ASP A 146 4.58 3.15 11.30
C ASP A 146 5.53 2.87 10.12
N LYS A 147 5.61 1.60 9.70
CA LYS A 147 6.35 1.10 8.54
C LYS A 147 5.47 0.95 7.29
N ASP A 148 4.20 1.35 7.34
CA ASP A 148 3.31 1.28 6.18
C ASP A 148 3.70 2.37 5.15
N PRO A 149 4.05 2.00 3.91
CA PRO A 149 4.47 2.96 2.90
C PRO A 149 3.37 3.97 2.52
N VAL A 150 2.10 3.69 2.85
CA VAL A 150 1.00 4.65 2.64
C VAL A 150 1.21 5.98 3.36
N PHE A 151 1.92 5.98 4.51
CA PHE A 151 2.23 7.20 5.25
C PHE A 151 3.21 8.09 4.48
N ALA A 152 4.27 7.51 3.91
CA ALA A 152 5.24 8.26 3.12
C ALA A 152 4.58 8.88 1.88
N ALA A 153 3.69 8.13 1.23
CA ALA A 153 2.87 8.63 0.13
C ALA A 153 1.95 9.78 0.57
N ALA A 154 1.25 9.66 1.69
CA ALA A 154 0.36 10.69 2.19
C ALA A 154 1.11 11.99 2.54
N CYS A 155 2.29 11.88 3.17
CA CYS A 155 3.17 13.03 3.44
C CYS A 155 3.59 13.73 2.14
N LEU A 156 4.06 12.98 1.14
CA LEU A 156 4.41 13.55 -0.17
C LEU A 156 3.23 14.31 -0.78
N TYR A 157 2.04 13.69 -0.79
CA TYR A 157 0.85 14.29 -1.40
C TYR A 157 0.37 15.56 -0.69
N ALA A 158 0.39 15.56 0.65
CA ALA A 158 0.01 16.73 1.44
C ALA A 158 0.99 17.90 1.21
N VAL A 159 2.30 17.63 1.26
CA VAL A 159 3.33 18.66 1.02
C VAL A 159 3.30 19.14 -0.43
N SER A 160 3.12 18.26 -1.41
CA SER A 160 3.03 18.65 -2.82
C SER A 160 1.84 19.56 -3.09
N LYS A 161 0.68 19.30 -2.46
CA LYS A 161 -0.49 20.18 -2.53
C LYS A 161 -0.18 21.58 -2.03
N GLN A 162 0.48 21.70 -0.87
CA GLN A 162 0.87 22.99 -0.31
C GLN A 162 1.86 23.73 -1.21
N ALA A 163 2.79 23.00 -1.80
CA ALA A 163 3.76 23.53 -2.78
C ALA A 163 3.18 23.76 -4.18
N LYS A 164 1.87 23.53 -4.39
CA LYS A 164 1.17 23.64 -5.68
C LYS A 164 1.77 22.74 -6.78
N MET A 165 2.40 21.63 -6.39
CA MET A 165 2.91 20.61 -7.29
C MET A 165 1.83 19.56 -7.58
N ASN A 166 1.71 19.16 -8.85
CA ASN A 166 0.71 18.20 -9.28
C ASN A 166 1.24 16.75 -9.13
N VAL A 167 0.86 16.10 -8.03
CA VAL A 167 1.12 14.67 -7.81
C VAL A 167 -0.16 13.88 -8.05
N ASN A 168 -0.11 12.91 -8.97
CA ASN A 168 -1.26 12.06 -9.26
C ASN A 168 -1.50 11.05 -8.12
N GLN A 169 -2.62 11.21 -7.39
CA GLN A 169 -3.00 10.39 -6.25
C GLN A 169 -3.12 8.90 -6.59
N ASP A 170 -3.73 8.55 -7.72
CA ASP A 170 -3.94 7.14 -8.12
C ASP A 170 -2.60 6.43 -8.37
N ARG A 171 -1.69 7.08 -9.10
CA ARG A 171 -0.34 6.57 -9.34
C ARG A 171 0.46 6.42 -8.06
N LEU A 172 0.27 7.35 -7.11
CA LEU A 172 0.95 7.32 -5.83
C LEU A 172 0.45 6.17 -4.95
N LEU A 173 -0.87 5.96 -4.89
CA LEU A 173 -1.50 4.83 -4.22
C LEU A 173 -1.05 3.50 -4.81
N ASP A 174 -1.00 3.37 -6.14
CA ASP A 174 -0.50 2.17 -6.81
C ASP A 174 0.98 1.92 -6.47
N ALA A 175 1.80 2.97 -6.35
CA ALA A 175 3.22 2.84 -5.99
C ALA A 175 3.44 2.29 -4.57
N VAL A 176 2.49 2.45 -3.67
CA VAL A 176 2.59 1.96 -2.28
C VAL A 176 1.63 0.82 -1.96
N CYS A 177 0.86 0.35 -2.95
CA CYS A 177 -0.25 -0.59 -2.76
C CYS A 177 -1.23 -0.11 -1.66
N GLY A 178 -1.48 1.20 -1.62
CA GLY A 178 -2.30 1.84 -0.60
C GLY A 178 -3.80 1.68 -0.84
N ASN A 179 -4.58 1.83 0.24
CA ASN A 179 -6.03 1.95 0.18
C ASN A 179 -6.42 3.45 0.17
N ALA A 180 -7.28 3.86 -0.76
CA ALA A 180 -7.70 5.26 -0.91
C ALA A 180 -8.34 5.84 0.37
N ARG A 181 -9.23 5.09 1.04
CA ARG A 181 -9.90 5.57 2.26
C ARG A 181 -8.91 5.82 3.40
N SER A 182 -7.97 4.90 3.58
CA SER A 182 -6.93 5.06 4.60
C SER A 182 -6.00 6.21 4.26
N PHE A 183 -5.64 6.34 2.98
CA PHE A 183 -4.80 7.42 2.49
C PHE A 183 -5.44 8.80 2.71
N ASP A 184 -6.70 8.99 2.31
CA ASP A 184 -7.41 10.26 2.46
C ASP A 184 -7.49 10.67 3.95
N ALA A 185 -7.78 9.72 4.84
CA ALA A 185 -7.81 9.97 6.28
C ALA A 185 -6.43 10.39 6.85
N ILE A 186 -5.34 9.81 6.34
CA ILE A 186 -3.98 10.17 6.73
C ILE A 186 -3.62 11.56 6.19
N VAL A 187 -3.93 11.84 4.93
CA VAL A 187 -3.70 13.15 4.30
C VAL A 187 -4.42 14.25 5.09
N SER A 188 -5.71 14.10 5.39
CA SER A 188 -6.43 15.08 6.19
C SER A 188 -5.83 15.26 7.58
N SER A 189 -5.36 14.17 8.21
CA SER A 189 -4.68 14.24 9.51
C SER A 189 -3.33 14.99 9.46
N ILE A 190 -2.62 14.95 8.33
CA ILE A 190 -1.37 15.66 8.11
C ILE A 190 -1.65 17.13 7.80
N GLU A 191 -2.58 17.42 6.89
CA GLU A 191 -2.93 18.78 6.46
C GLU A 191 -3.29 19.67 7.66
N VAL A 192 -4.12 19.18 8.59
CA VAL A 192 -4.48 19.90 9.83
C VAL A 192 -3.26 20.31 10.67
N ARG A 193 -2.17 19.55 10.59
CA ARG A 193 -0.93 19.79 11.37
C ARG A 193 0.10 20.63 10.63
N VAL A 194 0.06 20.64 9.31
CA VAL A 194 0.99 21.41 8.48
C VAL A 194 0.51 22.86 8.32
N THR A 195 -0.80 23.10 8.47
CA THR A 195 -1.39 24.44 8.38
C THR A 195 -1.67 25.13 9.72
N GLY A 196 -1.52 24.42 10.84
CA GLY A 196 -1.78 24.92 12.20
C GLY A 196 -0.49 25.06 12.98
#